data_AF-W0AJJ8-F1
#
_entry.id   AF-W0AJJ8-F1
#
_cell.length_a   1.000
_cell.length_b   1.000
_cell.length_c   1.000
_cell.angle_alpha   90.00
_cell.angle_beta   90.00
_cell.angle_gamma   90.00
#
_symmetry.space_group_name_H-M   'P 1'
#
loop_
_entity.id
_entity.type
_entity.pdbx_description
1 polymer ?
#
loop_
_entity_poly.entity_id
_entity_poly.type
_entity_poly.pdbx_seq_one_letter_code
_entity_poly.pdbx_strand_id
1 'polypeptide(L)'
;MAKDPGKGSIDDMAEPLKAAGEAMKASGQKAAENSAALATRVIDHAEANTREAFAALRAAAQANSLPEVLELQTRYMQEQGNRSMTQVKEISEMIARFGRDSIETFKR
;
A
#
# COMPACT_ATOMS: atom_id res chain seq x y z
N MET A 1 52.46 32.03 2.20
CA MET A 1 51.63 31.08 1.44
C MET A 1 50.17 31.42 1.72
N ALA A 2 49.47 32.05 0.78
CA ALA A 2 48.07 32.41 0.94
C ALA A 2 47.22 31.14 0.82
N LYS A 3 46.38 30.87 1.82
CA LYS A 3 45.39 29.79 1.78
C LYS A 3 44.28 30.26 0.84
N ASP A 4 44.19 29.62 -0.32
CA ASP A 4 43.23 29.92 -1.39
C ASP A 4 41.80 29.67 -0.88
N PRO A 5 40.97 30.71 -0.66
CA PRO A 5 39.64 30.55 -0.05
C PRO A 5 38.61 29.91 -0.99
N GLY A 6 38.96 29.67 -2.26
CA GLY A 6 38.04 29.17 -3.29
C GLY A 6 37.92 27.65 -3.41
N LYS A 7 38.85 26.86 -2.86
CA LYS A 7 38.86 25.39 -3.03
C LYS A 7 38.12 24.60 -1.94
N GLY A 8 37.89 25.18 -0.75
CA GLY A 8 37.08 24.52 0.29
C GLY A 8 35.58 24.57 0.02
N SER A 9 35.08 25.65 -0.58
CA SER A 9 33.65 25.90 -0.69
C SER A 9 32.90 25.03 -1.70
N ILE A 10 33.58 24.41 -2.67
CA ILE A 10 32.94 23.59 -3.73
C ILE A 10 32.91 22.12 -3.31
N ASP A 11 34.01 21.60 -2.75
CA ASP A 11 34.06 20.23 -2.22
C ASP A 11 33.17 20.08 -0.97
N ASP A 12 33.16 21.07 -0.07
CA ASP A 12 32.30 21.04 1.14
C ASP A 12 30.80 21.15 0.81
N MET A 13 30.44 21.68 -0.38
CA MET A 13 29.06 21.70 -0.87
C MET A 13 28.69 20.47 -1.72
N ALA A 14 29.68 19.79 -2.30
CA ALA A 14 29.48 18.62 -3.14
C ALA A 14 29.03 17.38 -2.34
N GLU A 15 29.55 17.19 -1.12
CA GLU A 15 29.12 16.09 -0.24
C GLU A 15 27.64 16.19 0.17
N PRO A 16 27.14 17.32 0.69
CA PRO A 16 25.72 17.50 1.01
C PRO A 16 24.80 17.31 -0.20
N LEU A 17 25.21 17.81 -1.38
CA LEU A 17 24.45 17.65 -2.62
C LEU A 17 24.39 16.18 -3.05
N LYS A 18 25.49 15.44 -2.91
CA LYS A 18 25.56 14.02 -3.22
C LYS A 18 24.71 13.20 -2.25
N ALA A 19 24.80 13.47 -0.94
CA ALA A 19 23.98 12.83 0.08
C ALA A 19 22.48 13.10 -0.12
N ALA A 20 22.11 14.33 -0.46
CA ALA A 20 20.73 14.69 -0.80
C ALA A 20 20.24 13.96 -2.07
N GLY A 21 21.10 13.81 -3.08
CA GLY A 21 20.79 13.06 -4.30
C GLY A 21 20.59 11.55 -4.04
N GLU A 22 21.44 10.95 -3.19
CA GLU A 22 21.31 9.56 -2.76
C GLU A 22 20.05 9.33 -1.93
N ALA A 23 19.71 10.25 -1.02
CA ALA A 23 18.48 10.23 -0.24
C ALA A 23 17.23 10.34 -1.12
N MET A 24 17.23 11.22 -2.13
CA MET A 24 16.16 11.33 -3.12
C MET A 24 16.01 10.07 -3.98
N LYS A 25 17.11 9.44 -4.38
CA LYS A 25 17.06 8.19 -5.13
C LYS A 25 16.50 7.04 -4.30
N ALA A 26 16.95 6.92 -3.04
CA ALA A 26 16.47 5.90 -2.12
C ALA A 26 14.98 6.07 -1.79
N SER A 27 14.50 7.31 -1.64
CA SER A 27 13.08 7.59 -1.42
C SER A 27 12.22 7.32 -2.65
N GLY A 28 12.72 7.66 -3.85
CA GLY A 28 12.08 7.31 -5.11
C GLY A 28 11.91 5.80 -5.29
N GLN A 29 12.95 5.02 -4.97
CA GLN A 29 12.89 3.56 -5.00
C GLN A 29 11.87 3.00 -3.99
N LYS A 30 11.94 3.46 -2.72
CA LYS A 30 10.97 3.04 -1.69
C LYS A 30 9.53 3.42 -2.04
N ALA A 31 9.29 4.60 -2.62
CA ALA A 31 7.96 5.01 -3.05
C ALA A 31 7.42 4.14 -4.20
N ALA A 32 8.28 3.77 -5.16
CA ALA A 32 7.93 2.84 -6.24
C ALA A 32 7.60 1.44 -5.71
N GLU A 33 8.39 0.91 -4.77
CA GLU A 33 8.14 -0.39 -4.13
C GLU A 33 6.83 -0.39 -3.33
N ASN A 34 6.63 0.64 -2.50
CA ASN A 34 5.42 0.77 -1.67
C ASN A 34 4.15 0.95 -2.52
N SER A 35 4.22 1.67 -3.64
CA SER A 35 3.09 1.83 -4.55
C SER A 35 2.76 0.54 -5.31
N ALA A 36 3.76 -0.21 -5.76
CA ALA A 36 3.57 -1.52 -6.37
C ALA A 36 2.95 -2.53 -5.39
N ALA A 37 3.41 -2.53 -4.13
CA ALA A 37 2.86 -3.38 -3.07
C ALA A 37 1.39 -3.03 -2.78
N LEU A 38 1.05 -1.75 -2.64
CA LEU A 38 -0.32 -1.29 -2.45
C LEU A 38 -1.22 -1.69 -3.63
N ALA A 39 -0.77 -1.45 -4.87
CA ALA A 39 -1.54 -1.77 -6.07
C ALA A 39 -1.80 -3.28 -6.17
N THR A 40 -0.77 -4.11 -5.95
CA THR A 40 -0.90 -5.57 -5.94
C THR A 40 -1.90 -6.02 -4.87
N ARG A 41 -1.84 -5.43 -3.67
CA ARG A 41 -2.74 -5.81 -2.60
C ARG A 41 -4.20 -5.45 -2.85
N VAL A 42 -4.46 -4.31 -3.48
CA VAL A 42 -5.80 -3.94 -3.94
C VAL A 42 -6.32 -4.94 -4.98
N ILE A 43 -5.47 -5.38 -5.91
CA ILE A 43 -5.82 -6.39 -6.91
C ILE A 43 -6.14 -7.73 -6.22
N ASP A 44 -5.34 -8.18 -5.25
CA ASP A 44 -5.60 -9.40 -4.48
C ASP A 44 -6.97 -9.36 -3.79
N HIS A 45 -7.32 -8.23 -3.17
CA HIS A 45 -8.62 -8.04 -2.53
C HIS A 45 -9.76 -8.07 -3.55
N ALA A 46 -9.60 -7.43 -4.72
CA ALA A 46 -10.58 -7.47 -5.78
C ALA A 46 -10.80 -8.90 -6.31
N GLU A 47 -9.72 -9.67 -6.49
CA GLU A 47 -9.81 -11.07 -6.91
C GLU A 47 -10.54 -11.94 -5.88
N ALA A 48 -10.17 -11.82 -4.60
CA ALA A 48 -10.81 -12.54 -3.51
C ALA A 48 -12.30 -12.24 -3.42
N ASN A 49 -12.68 -10.95 -3.44
CA ASN A 49 -14.08 -10.52 -3.38
C ASN A 49 -14.87 -11.06 -4.59
N THR A 50 -14.27 -11.07 -5.77
CA THR A 50 -14.89 -11.61 -6.99
C THR A 50 -15.13 -13.11 -6.88
N ARG A 51 -14.14 -13.88 -6.41
CA ARG A 51 -14.27 -15.33 -6.21
C ARG A 51 -15.39 -15.66 -5.22
N GLU A 52 -15.47 -14.92 -4.12
CA GLU A 52 -16.49 -15.12 -3.09
C GLU A 52 -17.90 -14.74 -3.55
N ALA A 53 -18.02 -13.63 -4.29
CA ALA A 53 -19.29 -13.25 -4.91
C ALA A 53 -19.78 -14.35 -5.87
N PHE A 54 -18.90 -14.90 -6.71
CA PHE A 54 -19.27 -16.02 -7.59
C PHE A 54 -19.64 -17.29 -6.81
N ALA A 55 -18.98 -17.58 -5.69
CA ALA A 55 -19.34 -18.70 -4.84
C ALA A 55 -20.75 -18.52 -4.24
N ALA A 56 -21.07 -17.32 -3.75
CA ALA A 56 -22.39 -16.99 -3.23
C ALA A 56 -23.47 -17.07 -4.32
N LEU A 57 -23.19 -16.56 -5.53
CA LEU A 57 -24.11 -16.66 -6.67
C LEU A 57 -24.39 -18.11 -7.08
N ARG A 58 -23.36 -18.98 -7.08
CA ARG A 58 -23.55 -20.42 -7.35
C ARG A 58 -24.39 -21.10 -6.27
N ALA A 59 -24.15 -20.77 -5.00
CA ALA A 59 -24.93 -21.30 -3.90
C ALA A 59 -26.40 -20.85 -3.99
N ALA A 60 -26.64 -19.57 -4.31
CA ALA A 60 -27.99 -19.04 -4.50
C ALA A 60 -28.70 -19.70 -5.70
N ALA A 61 -27.99 -19.98 -6.78
CA ALA A 61 -28.55 -20.68 -7.95
C ALA A 61 -28.90 -22.16 -7.67
N GLN A 62 -28.29 -22.77 -6.65
CA GLN A 62 -28.56 -24.15 -6.22
C GLN A 62 -29.59 -24.24 -5.07
N ALA A 63 -30.02 -23.11 -4.52
CA ALA A 63 -30.99 -23.06 -3.44
C ALA A 63 -32.37 -23.51 -3.94
N ASN A 64 -33.02 -24.38 -3.18
CA ASN A 64 -34.32 -24.96 -3.54
C ASN A 64 -35.49 -24.13 -2.98
N SER A 65 -35.19 -23.08 -2.21
CA SER A 65 -36.22 -22.26 -1.56
C SER A 65 -35.76 -20.82 -1.27
N LEU A 66 -36.73 -19.91 -1.19
CA LEU A 66 -36.52 -18.50 -0.82
C LEU A 66 -35.85 -18.30 0.56
N PRO A 67 -36.23 -19.06 1.62
CA PRO A 67 -35.55 -18.99 2.91
C PRO A 67 -34.06 -19.35 2.83
N GLU A 68 -33.71 -20.33 2.00
CA GLU A 68 -32.34 -20.79 1.80
C GLU A 68 -31.48 -19.73 1.08
N VAL A 69 -32.06 -18.98 0.13
CA VAL A 69 -31.42 -17.81 -0.50
C VAL A 69 -31.18 -16.68 0.52
N LEU A 70 -32.15 -16.40 1.40
CA LEU A 70 -32.02 -15.37 2.43
C LEU A 70 -30.94 -15.71 3.47
N GLU A 71 -30.82 -16.99 3.83
CA GLU A 71 -29.75 -17.48 4.69
C GLU A 71 -28.37 -17.30 4.04
N LEU A 72 -28.26 -17.64 2.74
CA LEU A 72 -27.04 -17.45 1.96
C LEU A 72 -26.64 -15.97 1.85
N GLN A 73 -27.59 -15.07 1.62
CA GLN A 73 -27.34 -13.63 1.58
C GLN A 73 -26.88 -13.10 2.93
N THR A 74 -27.52 -13.53 4.02
CA THR A 74 -27.17 -13.13 5.38
C THR A 74 -25.75 -13.57 5.74
N ARG A 75 -25.41 -14.83 5.43
CA ARG A 75 -24.07 -15.38 5.64
C ARG A 75 -23.03 -14.63 4.82
N TYR A 76 -23.31 -14.38 3.54
CA TYR A 76 -22.43 -13.59 2.67
C TYR A 76 -22.19 -12.18 3.23
N MET A 77 -23.23 -11.49 3.72
CA MET A 77 -23.07 -10.15 4.32
C MET A 77 -22.21 -10.18 5.59
N GLN A 78 -22.37 -11.18 6.46
CA GLN A 78 -21.55 -11.33 7.67
C GLN A 78 -20.09 -11.61 7.32
N GLU A 79 -19.85 -12.52 6.40
CA GLU A 79 -18.50 -12.89 5.96
C GLU A 79 -17.81 -11.73 5.21
N GLN A 80 -18.52 -11.06 4.29
CA GLN A 80 -18.01 -9.86 3.59
C GLN A 80 -17.72 -8.72 4.55
N GLY A 81 -18.55 -8.52 5.58
CA GLY A 81 -18.32 -7.49 6.60
C GLY A 81 -17.01 -7.71 7.36
N ASN A 82 -16.77 -8.94 7.84
CA ASN A 82 -15.53 -9.30 8.54
C ASN A 82 -14.29 -9.17 7.63
N ARG A 83 -14.41 -9.58 6.35
CA ARG A 83 -13.33 -9.47 5.37
C ARG A 83 -13.03 -8.01 5.03
N SER A 84 -14.05 -7.19 4.74
CA SER A 84 -13.89 -5.76 4.46
C SER A 84 -13.14 -5.03 5.56
N MET A 85 -13.46 -5.28 6.83
CA MET A 85 -12.74 -4.66 7.96
C MET A 85 -11.26 -5.03 8.00
N THR A 86 -10.95 -6.29 7.69
CA THR A 86 -9.55 -6.76 7.63
C THR A 86 -8.79 -6.12 6.47
N GLN A 87 -9.41 -6.08 5.27
CA GLN A 87 -8.84 -5.43 4.08
C GLN A 87 -8.60 -3.93 4.30
N VAL A 88 -9.57 -3.23 4.89
CA VAL A 88 -9.45 -1.80 5.21
C VAL A 88 -8.32 -1.54 6.20
N LYS A 89 -8.20 -2.36 7.26
CA LYS A 89 -7.09 -2.24 8.22
C LYS A 89 -5.74 -2.40 7.53
N GLU A 90 -5.60 -3.42 6.70
CA GLU A 90 -4.36 -3.72 5.99
C GLU A 90 -3.94 -2.59 5.02
N ILE A 91 -4.89 -2.08 4.22
CA ILE A 91 -4.67 -0.95 3.32
C ILE A 91 -4.31 0.31 4.12
N SER A 92 -5.02 0.58 5.21
CA SER A 92 -4.77 1.73 6.08
C SER A 92 -3.37 1.69 6.70
N GLU A 93 -2.93 0.51 7.13
CA GLU A 93 -1.59 0.31 7.65
C GLU A 93 -0.51 0.53 6.58
N MET A 94 -0.74 0.10 5.33
CA MET A 94 0.19 0.37 4.22
C MET A 94 0.27 1.85 3.89
N ILE A 95 -0.86 2.56 3.84
CA ILE A 95 -0.90 4.01 3.63
C ILE A 95 -0.17 4.74 4.77
N ALA A 96 -0.39 4.33 6.02
CA ALA A 96 0.31 4.90 7.17
C ALA A 96 1.82 4.62 7.14
N ARG A 97 2.24 3.43 6.71
CA ARG A 97 3.67 3.10 6.47
C ARG A 97 4.26 4.01 5.39
N PHE A 98 3.59 4.16 4.25
CA PHE A 98 4.00 5.07 3.18
C PHE A 98 4.18 6.52 3.68
N GLY A 99 3.22 7.02 4.47
CA GLY A 99 3.29 8.36 5.05
C GLY A 99 4.47 8.54 6.01
N ARG A 100 4.76 7.54 6.85
CA ARG A 100 5.94 7.57 7.75
C ARG A 100 7.26 7.53 6.98
N ASP A 101 7.40 6.62 6.02
CA ASP A 101 8.63 6.45 5.23
C ASP A 101 8.97 7.72 4.42
N SER A 102 7.94 8.43 3.94
CA SER A 102 8.08 9.70 3.23
C SER A 102 8.61 10.81 4.13
N ILE A 103 8.15 10.88 5.39
CA ILE A 103 8.58 11.89 6.37
C ILE A 103 9.99 11.58 6.90
N GLU A 104 10.33 10.30 7.12
CA GLU A 104 11.68 9.89 7.57
C GLU A 104 12.77 10.26 6.55
N THR A 105 12.45 10.21 5.26
CA THR A 105 13.34 10.69 4.20
C THR A 105 13.63 12.19 4.34
N PHE A 106 12.64 12.99 4.70
CA PHE A 106 12.77 14.46 4.82
C PHE A 106 13.47 14.93 6.10
N LYS A 107 13.59 14.05 7.11
CA LYS A 107 14.22 14.35 8.40
C LYS A 107 15.70 13.91 8.51
N ARG A 108 16.23 13.21 7.51
CA ARG A 108 17.65 12.84 7.41
C ARG A 108 18.38 13.79 6.49
#